data_AF-A0AA41ZAI7-F1
#
_entry.id   AF-A0AA41ZAI7-F1
#
_cell.length_a   1.000
_cell.length_b   1.000
_cell.length_c   1.000
_cell.angle_alpha   90.00
_cell.angle_beta   90.00
_cell.angle_gamma   90.00
#
_symmetry.space_group_name_H-M   'P 1'
#
loop_
_entity.id
_entity.type
_entity.pdbx_description
1 polymer ?
#
loop_
_entity_poly.entity_id
_entity_poly.type
_entity_poly.pdbx_seq_one_letter_code
_entity_poly.pdbx_strand_id
1 'polypeptide(L)'
;MADPRIIDVELDERTILWRSADIEQERRIAIFDLIEGNYFAPQREHADGYAGPYRLSLAVEEGRLAMGIRREDGTHLETLVLAMGRFRRPIRDYFAICDSYFQAIRQSTAQQIETVDMARRAIHNEAAELLKERLAGKIEIDFDTARRLFTLICVLHIKG
;
A
#
# COMPACT_ATOMS: atom_id res chain seq x y z
N MET A 1 7.75 -22.77 11.87
CA MET A 1 7.92 -21.44 12.51
C MET A 1 7.09 -20.46 11.70
N ALA A 2 6.47 -19.46 12.34
CA ALA A 2 5.76 -18.43 11.59
C ALA A 2 6.74 -17.72 10.65
N ASP A 3 6.38 -17.59 9.38
CA ASP A 3 7.11 -16.82 8.36
C ASP A 3 6.27 -15.58 8.03
N PRO A 4 6.38 -14.49 8.83
CA PRO A 4 5.49 -13.35 8.77
C PRO A 4 5.83 -12.43 7.59
N ARG A 5 5.71 -12.94 6.37
CA ARG A 5 6.02 -12.20 5.15
C ARG A 5 5.03 -12.46 4.03
N ILE A 6 4.85 -11.44 3.20
CA ILE A 6 4.17 -11.48 1.91
C ILE A 6 5.14 -12.00 0.86
N ILE A 7 4.71 -12.95 0.03
CA ILE A 7 5.47 -13.51 -1.10
C ILE A 7 4.83 -13.24 -2.45
N ASP A 8 3.60 -12.74 -2.46
CA ASP A 8 2.85 -12.43 -3.67
C ASP A 8 1.81 -11.35 -3.39
N VAL A 9 1.59 -10.46 -4.36
CA VAL A 9 0.60 -9.39 -4.25
C VAL A 9 -0.23 -9.28 -5.52
N GLU A 10 -1.53 -9.45 -5.37
CA GLU A 10 -2.51 -9.27 -6.43
C GLU A 10 -3.34 -8.00 -6.17
N LEU A 11 -3.54 -7.18 -7.20
CA LEU A 11 -4.37 -5.99 -7.15
C LEU A 11 -5.60 -6.21 -8.03
N ASP A 12 -6.80 -5.89 -7.56
CA ASP A 12 -8.00 -5.96 -8.40
C ASP A 12 -7.98 -4.89 -9.51
N GLU A 13 -7.61 -5.32 -10.71
CA GLU A 13 -7.47 -4.50 -11.90
C GLU A 13 -8.76 -3.80 -12.33
N ARG A 14 -9.94 -4.28 -11.88
CA ARG A 14 -11.23 -3.63 -12.15
C ARG A 14 -11.33 -2.22 -11.55
N THR A 15 -10.44 -1.90 -10.63
CA THR A 15 -10.38 -0.61 -9.94
C THR A 15 -9.16 0.22 -10.30
N ILE A 16 -8.24 -0.34 -11.10
CA ILE A 16 -7.02 0.36 -11.50
C ILE A 16 -7.35 1.29 -12.67
N LEU A 17 -7.47 2.59 -12.38
CA LEU A 17 -7.45 3.61 -13.42
C LEU A 17 -5.99 3.83 -13.85
N TRP A 18 -5.64 3.29 -15.02
CA TRP A 18 -4.36 3.51 -15.69
C TRP A 18 -4.18 5.01 -15.99
N ARG A 19 -3.36 5.72 -15.21
CA ARG A 19 -3.18 7.18 -15.35
C ARG A 19 -1.84 7.63 -15.95
N SER A 20 -0.74 6.87 -15.83
CA SER A 20 0.54 7.18 -16.49
C SER A 20 1.54 6.03 -16.40
N ALA A 21 2.59 6.06 -17.24
CA ALA A 21 3.72 5.14 -17.15
C ALA A 21 4.46 5.27 -15.80
N ASP A 22 4.49 6.47 -15.23
CA ASP A 22 5.14 6.73 -13.94
C ASP A 22 4.41 6.04 -12.78
N ILE A 23 3.07 6.07 -12.74
CA ILE A 23 2.28 5.38 -11.71
C ILE A 23 2.45 3.86 -11.82
N GLU A 24 2.51 3.34 -13.04
CA GLU A 24 2.79 1.91 -13.28
C GLU A 24 4.19 1.52 -12.79
N GLN A 25 5.17 2.40 -12.98
CA GLN A 25 6.52 2.20 -12.48
C GLN A 25 6.55 2.24 -10.94
N GLU A 26 5.90 3.20 -10.29
CA GLU A 26 5.79 3.23 -8.83
C GLU A 26 5.10 1.98 -8.28
N ARG A 27 4.04 1.49 -8.95
CA ARG A 27 3.38 0.22 -8.60
C ARG A 27 4.34 -0.96 -8.64
N ARG A 28 5.08 -1.12 -9.74
CA ARG A 28 6.03 -2.23 -9.92
C ARG A 28 7.14 -2.19 -8.87
N ILE A 29 7.68 -1.01 -8.59
CA ILE A 29 8.70 -0.82 -7.56
C ILE A 29 8.13 -1.18 -6.19
N ALA A 30 6.93 -0.70 -5.85
CA ALA A 30 6.31 -0.99 -4.57
C ALA A 30 6.02 -2.50 -4.38
N ILE A 31 5.57 -3.21 -5.42
CA ILE A 31 5.41 -4.67 -5.36
C ILE A 31 6.75 -5.36 -5.19
N PHE A 32 7.74 -5.03 -6.02
CA PHE A 32 9.07 -5.63 -5.95
C PHE A 32 9.70 -5.47 -4.56
N ASP A 33 9.76 -4.24 -4.04
CA ASP A 33 10.34 -3.97 -2.74
C ASP A 33 9.57 -4.65 -1.60
N LEU A 34 8.25 -4.82 -1.75
CA LEU A 34 7.42 -5.51 -0.76
C LEU A 34 7.73 -7.00 -0.73
N ILE A 35 7.92 -7.64 -1.89
CA ILE A 35 8.31 -9.05 -1.96
C ILE A 35 9.74 -9.28 -1.46
N GLU A 36 10.66 -8.35 -1.76
CA GLU A 36 12.06 -8.44 -1.32
C GLU A 36 12.22 -8.27 0.20
N GLY A 37 11.43 -7.40 0.82
CA GLY A 37 11.53 -7.12 2.25
C GLY A 37 10.25 -6.58 2.86
N ASN A 38 9.62 -7.38 3.73
CA ASN A 38 8.46 -6.97 4.48
C ASN A 38 8.33 -7.71 5.81
N TYR A 39 7.57 -7.12 6.73
CA TYR A 39 7.08 -7.75 7.93
C TYR A 39 5.56 -7.65 7.95
N PHE A 40 4.89 -8.80 7.97
CA PHE A 40 3.44 -8.93 7.92
C PHE A 40 2.99 -10.06 8.85
N ALA A 41 2.60 -9.70 10.07
CA ALA A 41 2.25 -10.65 11.12
C ALA A 41 0.79 -10.47 11.56
N PRO A 42 -0.16 -11.27 11.05
CA PRO A 42 -1.52 -11.31 11.59
C PRO A 42 -1.51 -11.60 13.10
N GLN A 43 -2.35 -10.91 13.85
CA GLN A 43 -2.29 -10.86 15.32
C GLN A 43 -3.41 -11.63 16.03
N ARG A 44 -4.39 -12.13 15.27
CA ARG A 44 -5.50 -12.91 15.85
C ARG A 44 -5.01 -14.30 16.23
N GLU A 45 -5.82 -15.02 16.99
CA GLU A 45 -5.57 -16.43 17.27
C GLU A 45 -5.99 -17.28 16.06
N HIS A 46 -5.13 -18.19 15.64
CA HIS A 46 -5.41 -19.17 14.59
C HIS A 46 -4.79 -20.52 14.95
N ALA A 47 -5.44 -21.62 14.55
CA ALA A 47 -5.11 -22.96 15.04
C ALA A 47 -3.67 -23.41 14.74
N ASP A 48 -3.08 -22.92 13.66
CA ASP A 48 -1.68 -23.18 13.26
C ASP A 48 -0.71 -22.03 13.59
N GLY A 49 -1.17 -21.04 14.37
CA GLY A 49 -0.39 -19.86 14.73
C GLY A 49 -0.09 -18.93 13.56
N TYR A 50 -0.95 -18.92 12.53
CA TYR A 50 -0.72 -18.17 11.30
C TYR A 50 0.59 -18.59 10.61
N ALA A 51 0.71 -19.87 10.26
CA ALA A 51 1.86 -20.36 9.50
C ALA A 51 1.95 -19.70 8.11
N GLY A 52 2.77 -18.65 7.97
CA GLY A 52 3.09 -18.04 6.67
C GLY A 52 4.07 -18.89 5.84
N PRO A 53 4.50 -18.39 4.66
CA PRO A 53 4.28 -17.05 4.13
C PRO A 53 2.89 -16.82 3.54
N TYR A 54 2.60 -15.57 3.14
CA TYR A 54 1.28 -15.15 2.67
C TYR A 54 1.27 -14.63 1.23
N ARG A 55 0.16 -14.90 0.55
CA ARG A 55 -0.22 -14.19 -0.68
C ARG A 55 -1.30 -13.17 -0.32
N LEU A 56 -1.09 -11.92 -0.71
CA LEU A 56 -1.97 -10.81 -0.37
C LEU A 56 -2.74 -10.37 -1.61
N SER A 57 -4.06 -10.28 -1.53
CA SER A 57 -4.88 -9.59 -2.53
C SER A 57 -5.43 -8.28 -1.97
N LEU A 58 -5.41 -7.21 -2.78
CA LEU A 58 -5.92 -5.90 -2.43
C LEU A 58 -6.99 -5.47 -3.43
N ALA A 59 -8.16 -5.07 -2.93
CA ALA A 59 -9.27 -4.56 -3.74
C ALA A 59 -9.98 -3.41 -3.02
N VAL A 60 -10.50 -2.44 -3.78
CA VAL A 60 -11.30 -1.33 -3.22
C VAL A 60 -12.73 -1.38 -3.76
N GLU A 61 -13.68 -1.66 -2.87
CA GLU A 61 -15.11 -1.72 -3.20
C GLU A 61 -15.91 -0.83 -2.25
N GLU A 62 -16.82 -0.01 -2.79
CA GLU A 62 -17.73 0.85 -2.02
C GLU A 62 -17.02 1.71 -0.93
N GLY A 63 -15.80 2.18 -1.21
CA GLY A 63 -15.01 2.97 -0.27
C GLY A 63 -14.41 2.16 0.89
N ARG A 64 -14.22 0.86 0.72
CA ARG A 64 -13.56 -0.04 1.66
C ARG A 64 -12.42 -0.76 0.95
N LEU A 65 -11.30 -0.91 1.64
CA LEU A 65 -10.18 -1.75 1.21
C LEU A 65 -10.39 -3.17 1.75
N ALA A 66 -10.51 -4.14 0.87
CA ALA A 66 -10.44 -5.55 1.20
C ALA A 66 -8.98 -6.03 1.03
N MET A 67 -8.45 -6.63 2.09
CA MET A 67 -7.13 -7.26 2.15
C MET A 67 -7.33 -8.77 2.34
N GLY A 68 -7.27 -9.52 1.24
CA GLY A 68 -7.38 -10.98 1.26
C GLY A 68 -6.04 -11.61 1.57
N ILE A 69 -6.01 -12.47 2.59
CA ILE A 69 -4.81 -13.18 3.01
C ILE A 69 -4.99 -14.66 2.65
N ARG A 70 -4.03 -15.20 1.91
CA ARG A 70 -3.96 -16.61 1.54
C ARG A 70 -2.63 -17.20 1.98
N ARG A 71 -2.62 -18.52 2.16
CA ARG A 71 -1.40 -19.32 2.30
C ARG A 71 -0.65 -19.36 0.96
N GLU A 72 0.60 -19.83 1.01
CA GLU A 72 1.42 -20.08 -0.17
C GLU A 72 0.74 -20.98 -1.22
N ASP A 73 0.01 -22.00 -0.76
CA ASP A 73 -0.76 -22.93 -1.61
C ASP A 73 -2.07 -22.33 -2.18
N GLY A 74 -2.38 -21.07 -1.85
CA GLY A 74 -3.57 -20.36 -2.28
C GLY A 74 -4.80 -20.55 -1.37
N THR A 75 -4.70 -21.38 -0.33
CA THR A 75 -5.76 -21.58 0.66
C THR A 75 -6.13 -20.25 1.32
N HIS A 76 -7.41 -19.92 1.31
CA HIS A 76 -7.90 -18.70 1.93
C HIS A 76 -7.76 -18.79 3.45
N LEU A 77 -7.21 -17.73 4.04
CA LEU A 77 -7.04 -17.61 5.48
C LEU A 77 -8.09 -16.66 6.06
N GLU A 78 -8.03 -15.39 5.68
CA GLU A 78 -9.05 -14.41 6.06
C GLU A 78 -9.05 -13.22 5.10
N THR A 79 -10.12 -12.43 5.15
CA THR A 79 -10.18 -11.12 4.49
C THR A 79 -10.41 -10.04 5.55
N LEU A 80 -9.50 -9.08 5.62
CA LEU A 80 -9.66 -7.89 6.46
C LEU A 80 -10.24 -6.74 5.64
N VAL A 81 -11.23 -6.06 6.19
CA VAL A 81 -11.87 -4.92 5.52
C VAL A 81 -11.62 -3.64 6.31
N LEU A 82 -11.02 -2.65 5.67
CA LEU A 82 -10.74 -1.34 6.24
C LEU A 82 -11.61 -0.26 5.57
N ALA A 83 -12.28 0.55 6.38
CA ALA A 83 -12.98 1.72 5.87
C ALA A 83 -11.98 2.78 5.38
N MET A 84 -12.15 3.24 4.13
CA MET A 84 -11.20 4.18 3.50
C MET A 84 -11.44 5.66 3.84
N GLY A 85 -12.46 5.97 4.64
CA GLY A 85 -12.84 7.36 4.95
C GLY A 85 -11.68 8.22 5.45
N ARG A 86 -10.80 7.68 6.30
CA ARG A 86 -9.61 8.39 6.82
C ARG A 86 -8.46 8.53 5.81
N PHE A 87 -8.43 7.69 4.78
CA PHE A 87 -7.40 7.70 3.74
C PHE A 87 -7.74 8.60 2.56
N ARG A 88 -9.01 9.02 2.40
CA ARG A 88 -9.45 9.88 1.29
C ARG A 88 -8.60 11.14 1.13
N ARG A 89 -8.36 11.87 2.22
CA ARG A 89 -7.56 13.10 2.19
C ARG A 89 -6.06 12.82 1.92
N PRO A 90 -5.38 11.93 2.68
CA PRO A 90 -3.99 11.56 2.39
C PRO A 90 -3.76 11.10 0.95
N ILE A 91 -4.66 10.28 0.40
CA ILE A 91 -4.57 9.79 -0.99
C ILE A 91 -4.67 10.96 -1.97
N ARG A 92 -5.67 11.84 -1.81
CA ARG A 92 -5.82 13.03 -2.66
C ARG A 92 -4.61 13.95 -2.58
N ASP A 93 -4.13 14.23 -1.37
CA ASP A 93 -3.01 15.13 -1.13
C ASP A 93 -1.71 14.53 -1.71
N TYR A 94 -1.55 13.20 -1.65
CA TYR A 94 -0.44 12.48 -2.29
C TYR A 94 -0.49 12.57 -3.83
N PHE A 95 -1.67 12.41 -4.44
CA PHE A 95 -1.79 12.58 -5.90
C PHE A 95 -1.48 14.02 -6.34
N ALA A 96 -1.99 15.02 -5.63
CA ALA A 96 -1.74 16.43 -5.97
C ALA A 96 -0.23 16.80 -5.90
N ILE A 97 0.50 16.28 -4.91
CA ILE A 97 1.94 16.53 -4.80
C ILE A 97 2.75 15.73 -5.83
N CYS A 98 2.33 14.51 -6.20
CA CYS A 98 2.97 13.76 -7.28
C CYS A 98 2.79 14.47 -8.64
N ASP A 99 1.59 14.97 -8.94
CA ASP A 99 1.37 15.77 -10.15
C ASP A 99 2.26 17.02 -10.18
N SER A 100 2.37 17.71 -9.05
CA SER A 100 3.26 18.87 -8.90
C SER A 100 4.73 18.49 -9.07
N TYR A 101 5.15 17.34 -8.56
CA TYR A 101 6.50 16.81 -8.69
C TYR A 101 6.86 16.51 -10.15
N PHE A 102 5.98 15.82 -10.88
CA PHE A 102 6.20 15.50 -12.29
C PHE A 102 6.23 16.75 -13.18
N GLN A 103 5.42 17.77 -12.86
CA GLN A 103 5.50 19.07 -13.54
C GLN A 103 6.82 19.79 -13.23
N ALA A 104 7.24 19.79 -11.96
CA ALA A 104 8.47 20.46 -11.52
C ALA A 104 9.73 19.84 -12.12
N ILE A 105 9.81 18.52 -12.28
CA ILE A 105 10.97 17.84 -12.91
C ILE A 105 11.30 18.42 -14.30
N ARG A 106 10.28 18.89 -15.04
CA ARG A 106 10.47 19.39 -16.41
C ARG A 106 10.93 20.84 -16.48
N GLN A 107 10.69 21.65 -15.45
CA GLN A 107 10.77 23.12 -15.54
C GLN A 107 11.38 23.82 -14.31
N SER A 108 11.70 23.09 -13.24
CA SER A 108 12.12 23.67 -11.96
C SER A 108 13.60 23.42 -11.65
N THR A 109 14.14 24.21 -10.73
CA THR A 109 15.51 24.03 -10.24
C THR A 109 15.62 22.79 -9.34
N ALA A 110 16.83 22.25 -9.17
CA ALA A 110 17.08 21.11 -8.28
C ALA A 110 16.54 21.34 -6.85
N GLN A 111 16.71 22.54 -6.31
CA GLN A 111 16.22 22.91 -4.97
C GLN A 111 14.68 22.88 -4.89
N GLN A 112 13.98 23.32 -5.93
CA GLN A 112 12.52 23.27 -5.99
C GLN A 112 12.02 21.82 -6.06
N ILE A 113 12.68 20.98 -6.87
CA ILE A 113 12.37 19.55 -6.98
C ILE A 113 12.56 18.87 -5.63
N GLU A 114 13.66 19.15 -4.93
CA GLU A 114 13.94 18.61 -3.59
C GLU A 114 12.88 19.03 -2.57
N THR A 115 12.45 20.30 -2.60
CA THR A 115 11.39 20.80 -1.71
C THR A 115 10.07 20.05 -1.92
N VAL A 116 9.69 19.83 -3.18
CA VAL A 116 8.47 19.07 -3.52
C VAL A 116 8.62 17.59 -3.11
N ASP A 117 9.79 16.99 -3.32
CA ASP A 117 10.05 15.61 -2.93
C ASP A 117 10.01 15.41 -1.40
N MET A 118 10.53 16.37 -0.62
CA MET A 118 10.40 16.36 0.83
C MET A 118 8.92 16.40 1.27
N ALA A 119 8.10 17.26 0.67
CA ALA A 119 6.67 17.33 0.96
C ALA A 119 5.94 16.03 0.58
N ARG A 120 6.28 15.44 -0.57
CA ARG A 120 5.77 14.14 -1.03
C ARG A 120 6.09 13.03 -0.03
N ARG A 121 7.33 12.96 0.45
CA ARG A 121 7.75 11.97 1.46
C ARG A 121 7.04 12.16 2.78
N ALA A 122 6.82 13.41 3.23
CA ALA A 122 6.09 13.70 4.47
C ALA A 122 4.65 13.16 4.41
N ILE A 123 3.90 13.49 3.35
CA ILE A 123 2.51 13.01 3.16
C ILE A 123 2.47 11.49 3.15
N HIS A 124 3.41 10.85 2.46
CA HIS A 124 3.47 9.40 2.37
C HIS A 124 3.83 8.74 3.71
N ASN A 125 4.71 9.36 4.51
CA ASN A 125 5.06 8.87 5.85
C ASN A 125 3.86 8.95 6.80
N GLU A 126 3.14 10.07 6.81
CA GLU A 126 1.93 10.25 7.63
C GLU A 126 0.86 9.22 7.27
N ALA A 127 0.68 8.95 5.98
CA ALA A 127 -0.29 7.95 5.51
C ALA A 127 0.13 6.51 5.87
N ALA A 128 1.42 6.21 5.86
CA ALA A 128 1.95 4.92 6.28
C ALA A 128 1.76 4.69 7.79
N GLU A 129 2.00 5.70 8.62
CA GLU A 129 1.70 5.62 10.06
C GLU A 129 0.20 5.44 10.31
N LEU A 130 -0.65 6.19 9.58
CA LEU A 130 -2.09 5.97 9.65
C LEU A 130 -2.46 4.53 9.28
N LEU A 131 -1.85 3.94 8.25
CA LEU A 131 -2.11 2.54 7.87
C LEU A 131 -1.73 1.57 9.00
N LYS A 132 -0.56 1.75 9.62
CA LYS A 132 -0.13 0.96 10.79
C LYS A 132 -1.14 1.08 11.93
N GLU A 133 -1.56 2.29 12.29
CA GLU A 133 -2.56 2.51 13.33
C GLU A 133 -3.89 1.80 13.03
N ARG A 134 -4.33 1.82 11.76
CA ARG A 134 -5.57 1.16 11.34
C ARG A 134 -5.46 -0.36 11.36
N LEU A 135 -4.27 -0.91 11.14
CA LEU A 135 -3.97 -2.34 11.16
C LEU A 135 -3.59 -2.88 12.54
N ALA A 136 -3.20 -2.01 13.48
CA ALA A 136 -2.86 -2.39 14.84
C ALA A 136 -3.91 -3.32 15.47
N GLY A 137 -3.44 -4.41 16.07
CA GLY A 137 -4.26 -5.49 16.63
C GLY A 137 -4.92 -6.42 15.60
N LYS A 138 -4.69 -6.22 14.29
CA LYS A 138 -5.15 -7.12 13.21
C LYS A 138 -3.97 -7.72 12.48
N ILE A 139 -3.08 -6.87 11.99
CA ILE A 139 -1.82 -7.23 11.36
C ILE A 139 -0.77 -6.25 11.89
N GLU A 140 0.28 -6.77 12.48
CA GLU A 140 1.47 -5.99 12.77
C GLU A 140 2.33 -5.92 11.51
N ILE A 141 2.69 -4.70 11.12
CA ILE A 141 3.55 -4.42 9.97
C ILE A 141 4.61 -3.41 10.36
N ASP A 142 5.78 -3.50 9.73
CA ASP A 142 6.80 -2.46 9.85
C ASP A 142 6.44 -1.22 9.00
N PHE A 143 7.22 -0.15 9.17
CA PHE A 143 6.98 1.12 8.48
C PHE A 143 7.18 1.03 6.97
N ASP A 144 8.17 0.29 6.51
CA ASP A 144 8.45 0.20 5.07
C ASP A 144 7.39 -0.64 4.34
N THR A 145 6.89 -1.70 4.97
CA THR A 145 5.73 -2.48 4.55
C THR A 145 4.50 -1.58 4.47
N ALA A 146 4.24 -0.77 5.50
CA ALA A 146 3.12 0.17 5.50
C ALA A 146 3.22 1.21 4.38
N ARG A 147 4.42 1.74 4.11
CA ARG A 147 4.66 2.64 2.99
C ARG A 147 4.32 1.98 1.66
N ARG A 148 4.88 0.80 1.38
CA ARG A 148 4.66 0.10 0.10
C ARG A 148 3.18 -0.26 -0.09
N LEU A 149 2.53 -0.76 0.96
CA LEU A 149 1.08 -1.01 0.94
C LEU A 149 0.28 0.26 0.67
N PHE A 150 0.63 1.40 1.28
CA PHE A 150 -0.03 2.67 0.98
C PHE A 150 0.13 3.08 -0.48
N THR A 151 1.31 2.91 -1.08
CA THR A 151 1.51 3.14 -2.52
C THR A 151 0.54 2.31 -3.37
N LEU A 152 0.40 1.00 -3.08
CA LEU A 152 -0.53 0.12 -3.80
C LEU A 152 -2.00 0.49 -3.57
N ILE A 153 -2.35 0.93 -2.36
CA ILE A 153 -3.69 1.42 -2.03
C ILE A 153 -4.01 2.69 -2.83
N CYS A 154 -3.07 3.63 -2.98
CA CYS A 154 -3.25 4.80 -3.82
C CYS A 154 -3.59 4.39 -5.26
N VAL A 155 -2.85 3.43 -5.84
CA VAL A 155 -3.09 2.92 -7.20
C VAL A 155 -4.50 2.31 -7.35
N LEU A 156 -5.01 1.62 -6.33
CA LEU A 156 -6.37 1.05 -6.32
C LEU A 156 -7.49 2.08 -6.10
N HIS A 157 -7.21 3.16 -5.37
CA HIS A 157 -8.23 4.15 -4.99
C HIS A 157 -8.55 5.15 -6.10
N ILE A 158 -7.98 4.98 -7.28
CA ILE A 158 -8.27 5.82 -8.42
C ILE A 158 -9.63 5.37 -8.98
N LYS A 159 -10.72 5.81 -8.34
CA LYS A 159 -12.07 5.91 -8.94
C LYS A 159 -12.65 7.26 -8.56
N GLY A 160 -12.81 8.12 -9.59
CA GLY A 160 -13.56 9.38 -9.52
C GLY A 160 -12.76 10.52 -8.91
#